data_AF-A0A7W1F8Z2-F1
#
_entry.id   AF-A0A7W1F8Z2-F1
#
_cell.length_a   1.000
_cell.length_b   1.000
_cell.length_c   1.000
_cell.angle_alpha   90.00
_cell.angle_beta   90.00
_cell.angle_gamma   90.00
#
_symmetry.space_group_name_H-M   'P 1'
#
loop_
_entity.id
_entity.type
_entity.pdbx_description
1 polymer ?
#
loop_
_entity_poly.entity_id
_entity_poly.type
_entity_poly.pdbx_seq_one_letter_code
_entity_poly.pdbx_strand_id
1 'polypeptide(L)'
;MTLEAPAPQAIVIFGASGDLARKKILPALYELSREGLLPERHVIIGYALSDWDDETFRDHAEAGIREFARAGYDEDVWKSFRDSLGFVRGGFDDPESLGRLAERLRDADGRHGTDGGRLYYLATPPSFFGSIARGLSEAGQTSESSRIVIEKPFGHDLESAKALTEEVHRAFDERQLFRIDHYLGKETVQNLVVFRFANSLFERVWNRDAIDHVQLTVAETYGVEGRAAYYEAAGATRDLLQNHMLQVLSFLTMEPPRSLEAEAFRDEKVKLLKTVRPIDPADVQRGQYAGYRDEPGVAPDSDTETFVAAKVFIDNWRWEGVPFYLRHGKRLPQRATEIVVVFRDAPDYLFRDTAMASLTPDHLTIRVQPHEGMSLAFQAKVPGAGIRAQTVKMDFDYEAAFGTEPAEAYERLIHDAMVGDHTLFTRSDGVERSWEIVTPALEHPSPLQPYEPDTWGPSATDDLIAPRHWHLGGDRA
;
A
#
# COMPACT_ATOMS: atom_id res chain seq x y z
N MET A 1 -8.51 -14.80 -12.63
CA MET A 1 -8.11 -14.47 -14.01
C MET A 1 -6.74 -15.10 -14.22
N THR A 2 -6.53 -15.85 -15.30
CA THR A 2 -5.20 -16.35 -15.66
C THR A 2 -4.32 -15.15 -15.98
N LEU A 3 -3.18 -15.01 -15.31
CA LEU A 3 -2.23 -13.94 -15.59
C LEU A 3 -1.75 -14.10 -17.04
N GLU A 4 -2.01 -13.10 -17.87
CA GLU A 4 -1.53 -13.10 -19.26
C GLU A 4 -0.05 -12.72 -19.28
N ALA A 5 0.70 -13.36 -20.18
CA ALA A 5 2.09 -12.98 -20.41
C ALA A 5 2.11 -11.56 -21.03
N PRO A 6 2.90 -10.62 -20.49
CA PRO A 6 2.92 -9.28 -21.02
C PRO A 6 3.46 -9.21 -22.45
N ALA A 7 3.09 -8.17 -23.18
CA ALA A 7 3.67 -7.87 -24.48
C ALA A 7 5.20 -7.65 -24.38
N PRO A 8 5.97 -7.94 -25.45
CA PRO A 8 7.41 -7.68 -25.50
C PRO A 8 7.77 -6.26 -25.07
N GLN A 9 8.74 -6.13 -24.15
CA GLN A 9 9.14 -4.83 -23.64
C GLN A 9 10.51 -4.87 -22.95
N ALA A 10 11.20 -3.73 -22.95
CA ALA A 10 12.36 -3.50 -22.11
C ALA A 10 11.91 -2.90 -20.77
N ILE A 11 12.45 -3.42 -19.67
CA ILE A 11 12.20 -2.96 -18.31
C ILE A 11 13.44 -2.18 -17.87
N VAL A 12 13.29 -0.90 -17.56
CA VAL A 12 14.40 -0.02 -17.15
C VAL A 12 14.22 0.36 -15.69
N ILE A 13 15.18 0.00 -14.85
CA ILE A 13 15.15 0.29 -13.41
C ILE A 13 16.07 1.49 -13.15
N PHE A 14 15.49 2.67 -12.98
CA PHE A 14 16.24 3.83 -12.49
C PHE A 14 16.52 3.66 -10.99
N GLY A 15 17.76 3.90 -10.56
CA GLY A 15 18.18 3.62 -9.18
C GLY A 15 18.50 2.15 -8.93
N ALA A 16 18.89 1.40 -9.97
CA ALA A 16 19.12 -0.04 -9.91
C ALA A 16 20.22 -0.51 -8.92
N SER A 17 21.09 0.39 -8.46
CA SER A 17 22.11 0.10 -7.44
C SER A 17 21.61 0.29 -6.00
N GLY A 18 20.37 0.77 -5.82
CA GLY A 18 19.79 1.07 -4.53
C GLY A 18 19.19 -0.13 -3.81
N ASP A 19 18.94 0.05 -2.51
CA ASP A 19 18.40 -0.98 -1.63
C ASP A 19 17.03 -1.52 -2.09
N LEU A 20 16.14 -0.67 -2.60
CA LEU A 20 14.83 -1.10 -3.08
C LEU A 20 14.95 -2.04 -4.28
N ALA A 21 15.85 -1.73 -5.22
CA ALA A 21 16.09 -2.57 -6.37
C ALA A 21 16.63 -3.94 -5.95
N ARG A 22 17.63 -3.96 -5.06
CA ARG A 22 18.25 -5.18 -4.52
C ARG A 22 17.28 -6.06 -3.73
N LYS A 23 16.50 -5.45 -2.84
CA LYS A 23 15.68 -6.15 -1.83
C LYS A 23 14.30 -6.55 -2.34
N LYS A 24 13.77 -5.86 -3.36
CA LYS A 24 12.38 -6.01 -3.80
C LYS A 24 12.23 -6.19 -5.31
N ILE A 25 12.72 -5.24 -6.12
CA ILE A 25 12.41 -5.21 -7.56
C ILE A 25 13.10 -6.36 -8.32
N LEU A 26 14.41 -6.56 -8.11
CA LEU A 26 15.15 -7.64 -8.78
C LEU A 26 14.69 -9.03 -8.33
N PRO A 27 14.49 -9.31 -7.03
CA PRO A 27 13.84 -10.53 -6.59
C PRO A 27 12.45 -10.73 -7.21
N ALA A 28 11.61 -9.69 -7.27
CA ALA A 28 10.27 -9.80 -7.86
C ALA A 28 10.32 -10.14 -9.36
N LEU A 29 11.21 -9.50 -10.14
CA LEU A 29 11.40 -9.83 -11.56
C LEU A 29 11.92 -11.26 -11.76
N TYR A 30 12.79 -11.75 -10.88
CA TYR A 30 13.27 -13.12 -10.90
C TYR A 30 12.14 -14.13 -10.61
N GLU A 31 11.30 -13.87 -9.62
CA GLU A 31 10.13 -14.68 -9.29
C GLU A 31 9.14 -14.75 -10.46
N LEU A 32 8.85 -13.59 -11.09
CA LEU A 32 8.05 -13.53 -12.32
C LEU A 32 8.68 -14.32 -13.48
N SER A 33 10.00 -14.32 -13.60
CA SER A 33 10.71 -15.15 -14.59
C SER A 33 10.50 -16.64 -14.31
N ARG A 34 10.65 -17.05 -13.05
CA ARG A 34 10.47 -18.43 -12.60
C ARG A 34 9.05 -18.94 -12.87
N GLU A 35 8.06 -18.07 -12.74
CA GLU A 35 6.65 -18.38 -12.97
C GLU A 35 6.24 -18.25 -14.45
N GLY A 36 7.15 -17.82 -15.34
CA GLY A 36 6.86 -17.63 -16.77
C GLY A 36 5.94 -16.44 -17.05
N LEU A 37 5.94 -15.44 -16.16
CA LEU A 37 5.08 -14.25 -16.18
C LEU A 37 5.82 -12.99 -16.68
N LEU A 38 7.10 -13.09 -17.00
CA LEU A 38 7.79 -12.06 -17.78
C LEU A 38 7.38 -12.14 -19.26
N PRO A 39 7.51 -11.04 -20.03
CA PRO A 39 7.33 -11.11 -21.47
C PRO A 39 8.28 -12.15 -22.07
N GLU A 40 7.84 -12.97 -23.04
CA GLU A 40 8.74 -13.95 -23.68
C GLU A 40 9.99 -13.28 -24.29
N ARG A 41 9.84 -12.04 -24.77
CA ARG A 41 10.89 -11.21 -25.34
C ARG A 41 11.08 -9.96 -24.48
N HIS A 42 12.11 -9.97 -23.64
CA HIS A 42 12.40 -8.87 -22.72
C HIS A 42 13.91 -8.65 -22.53
N VAL A 43 14.23 -7.49 -21.97
CA VAL A 43 15.53 -7.16 -21.39
C VAL A 43 15.27 -6.34 -20.12
N ILE A 44 16.12 -6.47 -19.11
CA ILE A 44 16.08 -5.66 -17.90
C ILE A 44 17.36 -4.83 -17.85
N ILE A 45 17.21 -3.51 -17.88
CA ILE A 45 18.31 -2.56 -17.89
C ILE A 45 18.33 -1.79 -16.57
N GLY A 46 19.36 -2.01 -15.77
CA GLY A 46 19.65 -1.16 -14.63
C GLY A 46 20.22 0.20 -15.09
N TYR A 47 19.75 1.29 -14.49
CA TYR A 47 20.27 2.63 -14.72
C TYR A 47 20.59 3.32 -13.39
N ALA A 48 21.84 3.69 -13.15
CA ALA A 48 22.23 4.40 -11.95
C ALA A 48 23.52 5.21 -12.12
N LEU A 49 23.82 6.05 -11.11
CA LEU A 49 25.06 6.82 -11.00
C LEU A 49 26.30 5.96 -10.75
N SER A 50 26.11 4.75 -10.20
CA SER A 50 27.19 3.82 -9.88
C SER A 50 28.03 3.47 -11.10
N ASP A 51 29.35 3.41 -10.91
CA ASP A 51 30.29 3.04 -11.97
C ASP A 51 30.37 1.52 -12.12
N TRP A 52 29.28 0.92 -12.62
CA TRP A 52 29.13 -0.53 -12.81
C TRP A 52 29.06 -0.89 -14.30
N ASP A 53 29.54 -2.08 -14.62
CA ASP A 53 29.30 -2.76 -15.89
C ASP A 53 28.17 -3.80 -15.77
N ASP A 54 27.87 -4.49 -16.88
CA ASP A 54 26.84 -5.53 -16.93
C ASP A 54 27.12 -6.66 -15.92
N GLU A 55 28.37 -7.10 -15.77
CA GLU A 55 28.75 -8.20 -14.86
C GLU A 55 28.58 -7.80 -13.39
N THR A 56 29.03 -6.60 -13.01
CA THR A 56 28.85 -6.09 -11.65
C THR A 56 27.36 -5.97 -11.28
N PHE A 57 26.52 -5.54 -12.23
CA PHE A 57 25.08 -5.48 -12.02
C PHE A 57 24.45 -6.88 -11.89
N ARG A 58 24.89 -7.85 -12.69
CA ARG A 58 24.44 -9.24 -12.58
C ARG A 58 24.80 -9.86 -11.23
N ASP A 59 26.01 -9.63 -10.75
CA ASP A 59 26.45 -10.13 -9.44
C ASP A 59 25.67 -9.47 -8.29
N HIS A 60 25.39 -8.17 -8.41
CA HIS A 60 24.52 -7.45 -7.47
C HIS A 60 23.09 -8.04 -7.44
N ALA A 61 22.51 -8.30 -8.61
CA ALA A 61 21.20 -8.92 -8.73
C ALA A 61 21.19 -10.34 -8.15
N GLU A 62 22.21 -11.15 -8.44
CA GLU A 62 22.33 -12.51 -7.91
C GLU A 62 22.36 -12.51 -6.38
N ALA A 63 23.16 -11.62 -5.80
CA ALA A 63 23.27 -11.49 -4.35
C ALA A 63 21.94 -11.05 -3.71
N GLY A 64 21.18 -10.16 -4.36
CA GLY A 64 19.85 -9.78 -3.90
C GLY A 64 18.85 -10.94 -3.99
N ILE A 65 18.83 -11.67 -5.10
CA ILE A 65 17.94 -12.82 -5.32
C ILE A 65 18.23 -13.94 -4.32
N ARG A 66 19.50 -14.27 -4.07
CA ARG A 66 19.89 -15.29 -3.08
C ARG A 66 19.41 -14.97 -1.67
N GLU A 67 19.31 -13.70 -1.31
CA GLU A 67 18.92 -13.26 0.03
C GLU A 67 17.40 -13.05 0.17
N PHE A 68 16.73 -12.55 -0.87
CA PHE A 68 15.36 -12.03 -0.76
C PHE A 68 14.32 -12.70 -1.69
N ALA A 69 14.70 -13.62 -2.57
CA ALA A 69 13.74 -14.34 -3.40
C ALA A 69 12.85 -15.25 -2.53
N ARG A 70 11.53 -15.09 -2.67
CA ARG A 70 10.52 -15.74 -1.84
C ARG A 70 10.61 -17.26 -1.90
N ALA A 71 10.67 -17.84 -3.09
CA ALA A 71 10.78 -19.29 -3.23
C ALA A 71 12.21 -19.80 -3.48
N GLY A 72 13.18 -18.95 -3.12
CA GLY A 72 14.59 -19.29 -3.12
C GLY A 72 15.27 -19.20 -4.49
N TYR A 73 16.56 -19.49 -4.48
CA TYR A 73 17.43 -19.40 -5.64
C TYR A 73 17.50 -20.74 -6.40
N ASP A 74 17.17 -20.69 -7.69
CA ASP A 74 17.33 -21.76 -8.68
C ASP A 74 18.37 -21.34 -9.73
N GLU A 75 19.36 -22.22 -9.93
CA GLU A 75 20.52 -21.99 -10.79
C GLU A 75 20.17 -21.98 -12.29
N ASP A 76 19.20 -22.79 -12.72
CA ASP A 76 18.83 -22.87 -14.13
C ASP A 76 17.94 -21.70 -14.53
N VAL A 77 17.02 -21.31 -13.64
CA VAL A 77 16.24 -20.07 -13.79
C VAL A 77 17.19 -18.86 -13.80
N TRP A 78 18.16 -18.81 -12.89
CA TRP A 78 19.12 -17.72 -12.83
C TRP A 78 19.92 -17.56 -14.12
N LYS A 79 20.44 -18.64 -14.72
CA LYS A 79 21.18 -18.55 -16.00
C LYS A 79 20.37 -17.85 -17.08
N SER A 80 19.10 -18.25 -17.24
CA SER A 80 18.22 -17.62 -18.23
C SER A 80 17.91 -16.15 -17.89
N PHE A 81 17.70 -15.84 -16.62
CA PHE A 81 17.40 -14.49 -16.16
C PHE A 81 18.62 -13.55 -16.27
N ARG A 82 19.82 -14.03 -15.91
CA ARG A 82 21.09 -13.29 -15.95
C ARG A 82 21.38 -12.74 -17.35
N ASP A 83 21.09 -13.52 -18.39
CA ASP A 83 21.33 -13.14 -19.78
C ASP A 83 20.43 -11.98 -20.25
N SER A 84 19.29 -11.76 -19.58
CA SER A 84 18.40 -10.63 -19.84
C SER A 84 18.84 -9.33 -19.15
N LEU A 85 19.82 -9.40 -18.24
CA LEU A 85 20.27 -8.24 -17.47
C LEU A 85 21.36 -7.46 -18.21
N GLY A 86 21.20 -6.13 -18.22
CA GLY A 86 22.22 -5.17 -18.63
C GLY A 86 22.21 -3.92 -17.76
N PHE A 87 23.23 -3.08 -17.91
CA PHE A 87 23.40 -1.88 -17.10
C PHE A 87 23.82 -0.68 -17.96
N VAL A 88 23.37 0.51 -17.55
CA VAL A 88 23.77 1.79 -18.12
C VAL A 88 24.11 2.75 -16.99
N ARG A 89 25.35 3.23 -16.99
CA ARG A 89 25.77 4.31 -16.09
C ARG A 89 25.25 5.65 -16.59
N GLY A 90 24.63 6.42 -15.70
CA GLY A 90 24.15 7.74 -16.07
C GLY A 90 23.56 8.60 -14.95
N GLY A 91 23.64 9.91 -15.13
CA GLY A 91 22.93 10.89 -14.32
C GLY A 91 21.45 10.96 -14.69
N PHE A 92 20.57 11.23 -13.72
CA PHE A 92 19.12 11.30 -13.96
C PHE A 92 18.67 12.55 -14.71
N ASP A 93 19.52 13.58 -14.71
CA ASP A 93 19.33 14.90 -15.30
C ASP A 93 20.39 15.22 -16.39
N ASP A 94 21.13 14.22 -16.84
CA ASP A 94 22.18 14.37 -17.85
C ASP A 94 21.71 13.87 -19.24
N PRO A 95 21.53 14.77 -20.23
CA PRO A 95 21.09 14.39 -21.58
C PRO A 95 22.03 13.40 -22.28
N GLU A 96 23.34 13.48 -22.03
CA GLU A 96 24.30 12.56 -22.66
C GLU A 96 24.10 11.13 -22.14
N SER A 97 23.92 11.00 -20.83
CA SER A 97 23.60 9.72 -20.19
C SER A 97 22.30 9.10 -20.67
N LEU A 98 21.26 9.92 -20.87
CA LEU A 98 19.98 9.47 -21.44
C LEU A 98 20.12 9.07 -22.92
N GLY A 99 21.02 9.73 -23.68
CA GLY A 99 21.39 9.32 -25.03
C GLY A 99 22.00 7.92 -25.07
N ARG A 100 22.88 7.58 -24.12
CA ARG A 100 23.44 6.22 -23.99
C ARG A 100 22.37 5.18 -23.64
N LEU A 101 21.40 5.53 -22.78
CA LEU A 101 20.26 4.66 -22.51
C LEU A 101 19.42 4.43 -23.78
N ALA A 102 19.15 5.47 -24.57
CA ALA A 102 18.43 5.36 -25.83
C ALA A 102 19.16 4.49 -26.86
N GLU A 103 20.49 4.55 -26.92
CA GLU A 103 21.31 3.64 -27.73
C GLU A 103 21.19 2.18 -27.27
N ARG A 104 21.30 1.94 -25.97
CA ARG A 104 21.16 0.60 -25.38
C ARG A 104 19.77 0.00 -25.65
N LEU A 105 18.71 0.81 -25.55
CA LEU A 105 17.34 0.38 -25.82
C LEU A 105 17.11 0.06 -27.30
N ARG A 106 17.70 0.83 -28.23
CA ARG A 106 17.65 0.53 -29.67
C ARG A 106 18.37 -0.78 -30.02
N ASP A 107 19.54 -1.01 -29.41
CA ASP A 107 20.26 -2.28 -29.57
C ASP A 107 19.44 -3.45 -29.01
N ALA A 108 18.77 -3.25 -27.88
CA ALA A 108 17.90 -4.25 -27.28
C ALA A 108 16.68 -4.59 -28.17
N ASP A 109 16.03 -3.60 -28.78
CA ASP A 109 14.93 -3.87 -29.73
C ASP A 109 15.40 -4.76 -30.89
N GLY A 110 16.60 -4.49 -31.43
CA GLY A 110 17.16 -5.28 -32.53
C GLY A 110 17.54 -6.70 -32.15
N ARG A 111 18.08 -6.91 -30.94
CA ARG A 111 18.58 -8.23 -30.49
C ARG A 111 17.53 -9.10 -29.80
N HIS A 112 16.71 -8.49 -28.95
CA HIS A 112 15.76 -9.19 -28.10
C HIS A 112 14.32 -9.08 -28.61
N GLY A 113 14.04 -8.22 -29.59
CA GLY A 113 12.71 -8.08 -30.18
C GLY A 113 11.70 -7.51 -29.17
N THR A 114 12.10 -6.50 -28.40
CA THR A 114 11.25 -5.79 -27.43
C THR A 114 10.20 -4.89 -28.07
N ASP A 115 10.15 -4.82 -29.41
CA ASP A 115 9.13 -4.15 -30.23
C ASP A 115 8.83 -2.69 -29.80
N GLY A 116 9.82 -2.00 -29.22
CA GLY A 116 9.65 -0.62 -28.71
C GLY A 116 8.83 -0.49 -27.42
N GLY A 117 8.39 -1.60 -26.82
CA GLY A 117 7.70 -1.60 -25.52
C GLY A 117 8.65 -1.20 -24.39
N ARG A 118 8.18 -0.35 -23.46
CA ARG A 118 9.00 0.20 -22.38
C ARG A 118 8.24 0.25 -21.06
N LEU A 119 8.85 -0.28 -20.02
CA LEU A 119 8.45 -0.05 -18.63
C LEU A 119 9.60 0.63 -17.89
N TYR A 120 9.38 1.87 -17.45
CA TYR A 120 10.34 2.63 -16.65
C TYR A 120 9.98 2.52 -15.18
N TYR A 121 10.79 1.88 -14.37
CA TYR A 121 10.60 1.81 -12.93
C TYR A 121 11.50 2.83 -12.22
N LEU A 122 10.91 3.77 -11.49
CA LEU A 122 11.65 4.80 -10.78
C LEU A 122 11.90 4.38 -9.31
N ALA A 123 12.98 3.64 -9.07
CA ALA A 123 13.48 3.32 -7.74
C ALA A 123 14.48 4.40 -7.25
N THR A 124 14.15 5.66 -7.49
CA THR A 124 14.99 6.83 -7.20
C THR A 124 14.34 7.73 -6.15
N PRO A 125 15.08 8.68 -5.55
CA PRO A 125 14.48 9.69 -4.71
C PRO A 125 13.42 10.53 -5.46
N PRO A 126 12.33 10.96 -4.80
CA PRO A 126 11.22 11.66 -5.45
C PRO A 126 11.60 12.93 -6.20
N SER A 127 12.66 13.60 -5.77
CA SER A 127 13.21 14.80 -6.42
C SER A 127 13.63 14.57 -7.87
N PHE A 128 13.87 13.31 -8.28
CA PHE A 128 14.27 12.97 -9.64
C PHE A 128 13.12 12.48 -10.53
N PHE A 129 11.90 12.28 -10.02
CA PHE A 129 10.81 11.73 -10.82
C PHE A 129 10.47 12.61 -12.02
N GLY A 130 10.34 13.92 -11.79
CA GLY A 130 10.06 14.90 -12.82
C GLY A 130 11.18 15.05 -13.84
N SER A 131 12.44 15.10 -13.39
CA SER A 131 13.60 15.21 -14.29
C SER A 131 13.79 13.97 -15.16
N ILE A 132 13.59 12.78 -14.61
CA ILE A 132 13.64 11.52 -15.38
C ILE A 132 12.53 11.49 -16.42
N ALA A 133 11.29 11.82 -16.04
CA ALA A 133 10.16 11.83 -16.97
C ALA A 133 10.40 12.81 -18.14
N ARG A 134 10.84 14.03 -17.83
CA ARG A 134 11.22 15.03 -18.85
C ARG A 134 12.35 14.52 -19.74
N GLY A 135 13.43 14.01 -19.14
CA GLY A 135 14.60 13.53 -19.87
C GLY A 135 14.28 12.37 -20.82
N LEU A 136 13.43 11.42 -20.40
CA LEU A 136 12.94 10.35 -21.27
C LEU A 136 12.18 10.90 -22.47
N SER A 137 11.32 11.90 -22.26
CA SER A 137 10.56 12.53 -23.34
C SER A 137 11.47 13.28 -24.31
N GLU A 138 12.44 14.05 -23.81
CA GLU A 138 13.39 14.81 -24.63
C GLU A 138 14.32 13.90 -25.44
N ALA A 139 14.67 12.73 -24.90
CA ALA A 139 15.45 11.69 -25.58
C ALA A 139 14.63 10.83 -26.56
N GLY A 140 13.33 11.14 -26.76
CA GLY A 140 12.44 10.38 -27.63
C GLY A 140 12.23 8.94 -27.20
N GLN A 141 12.32 8.67 -25.88
CA GLN A 141 12.12 7.34 -25.29
C GLN A 141 10.69 7.14 -24.74
N THR A 142 9.79 8.09 -24.98
CA THR A 142 8.37 7.95 -24.69
C THR A 142 7.58 7.63 -25.96
N SER A 143 6.67 6.67 -25.87
CA SER A 143 5.70 6.29 -26.90
C SER A 143 4.34 6.02 -26.23
N GLU A 144 3.28 5.79 -27.00
CA GLU A 144 1.96 5.46 -26.43
C GLU A 144 1.95 4.15 -25.63
N SER A 145 2.88 3.24 -25.90
CA SER A 145 3.03 1.97 -25.18
C SER A 145 4.01 2.05 -24.00
N SER A 146 4.76 3.16 -23.87
CA SER A 146 5.65 3.36 -22.72
C SER A 146 4.83 3.49 -21.44
N ARG A 147 5.33 2.93 -20.35
CA ARG A 147 4.73 3.04 -19.03
C ARG A 147 5.79 3.42 -18.02
N ILE A 148 5.38 4.14 -16.98
CA ILE A 148 6.28 4.59 -15.93
C ILE A 148 5.67 4.29 -14.56
N VAL A 149 6.45 3.59 -13.75
CA VAL A 149 6.14 3.18 -12.39
C VAL A 149 6.85 4.13 -11.45
N ILE A 150 6.10 4.75 -10.55
CA ILE A 150 6.61 5.77 -9.62
C ILE A 150 6.34 5.30 -8.20
N GLU A 151 7.38 5.33 -7.37
CA GLU A 151 7.32 5.02 -5.95
C GLU A 151 6.77 6.18 -5.10
N LYS A 152 6.28 5.86 -3.91
CA LYS A 152 5.97 6.88 -2.90
C LYS A 152 7.26 7.54 -2.37
N PRO A 153 7.20 8.79 -1.88
CA PRO A 153 6.02 9.67 -1.76
C PRO A 153 5.63 10.43 -3.04
N PHE A 154 4.32 10.63 -3.24
CA PHE A 154 3.73 11.42 -4.33
C PHE A 154 3.49 12.87 -3.88
N GLY A 155 4.57 13.63 -3.77
CA GLY A 155 4.56 14.94 -3.10
C GLY A 155 4.68 14.80 -1.57
N HIS A 156 4.83 15.92 -0.88
CA HIS A 156 4.87 16.03 0.59
C HIS A 156 3.71 16.86 1.16
N ASP A 157 2.91 17.43 0.28
CA ASP A 157 1.67 18.16 0.51
C ASP A 157 0.86 18.20 -0.80
N LEU A 158 -0.31 18.85 -0.77
CA LEU A 158 -1.18 18.97 -1.94
C LEU A 158 -0.53 19.74 -3.10
N GLU A 159 0.21 20.81 -2.81
CA GLU A 159 0.81 21.68 -3.84
C GLU A 159 1.94 20.95 -4.58
N SER A 160 2.86 20.33 -3.83
CA SER A 160 3.95 19.53 -4.39
C SER A 160 3.45 18.29 -5.13
N ALA A 161 2.35 17.67 -4.69
CA ALA A 161 1.73 16.56 -5.41
C ALA A 161 1.16 16.98 -6.76
N LYS A 162 0.49 18.15 -6.82
CA LYS A 162 0.01 18.77 -8.06
C LYS A 162 1.17 19.13 -8.99
N ALA A 163 2.21 19.76 -8.46
CA ALA A 163 3.39 20.13 -9.23
C ALA A 163 4.10 18.91 -9.85
N LEU A 164 4.29 17.85 -9.08
CA LEU A 164 4.85 16.58 -9.57
C LEU A 164 3.96 15.96 -10.65
N THR A 165 2.64 15.95 -10.43
CA THR A 165 1.66 15.42 -11.37
C THR A 165 1.71 16.17 -12.70
N GLU A 166 1.74 17.50 -12.68
CA GLU A 166 1.89 18.33 -13.87
C GLU A 166 3.21 18.08 -14.60
N GLU A 167 4.33 17.96 -13.87
CA GLU A 167 5.64 17.73 -14.47
C GLU A 167 5.70 16.38 -15.20
N VAL A 168 5.19 15.32 -14.58
CA VAL A 168 5.14 13.99 -15.19
C VAL A 168 4.17 13.96 -16.37
N HIS A 169 3.02 14.64 -16.28
CA HIS A 169 2.04 14.70 -17.37
C HIS A 169 2.51 15.43 -18.63
N ARG A 170 3.60 16.20 -18.57
CA ARG A 170 4.22 16.76 -19.78
C ARG A 170 4.87 15.68 -20.65
N ALA A 171 5.20 14.52 -20.07
CA ALA A 171 5.90 13.42 -20.74
C ALA A 171 5.04 12.16 -20.93
N PHE A 172 4.04 11.94 -20.06
CA PHE A 172 3.24 10.72 -20.02
C PHE A 172 1.76 11.01 -19.76
N ASP A 173 0.87 10.33 -20.48
CA ASP A 173 -0.57 10.34 -20.19
C ASP A 173 -0.87 9.58 -18.88
N GLU A 174 -1.99 9.88 -18.21
CA GLU A 174 -2.39 9.19 -16.98
C GLU A 174 -2.54 7.66 -17.13
N ARG A 175 -2.87 7.17 -18.33
CA ARG A 175 -2.93 5.73 -18.67
C ARG A 175 -1.55 5.05 -18.76
N GLN A 176 -0.47 5.82 -18.65
CA GLN A 176 0.90 5.34 -18.68
C GLN A 176 1.52 5.41 -17.28
N LEU A 177 0.83 5.98 -16.29
CA LEU A 177 1.34 6.23 -14.94
C LEU A 177 0.88 5.18 -13.94
N PHE A 178 1.85 4.53 -13.31
CA PHE A 178 1.65 3.47 -12.33
C PHE A 178 2.22 3.92 -10.98
N ARG A 179 1.39 4.61 -10.19
CA ARG A 179 1.75 5.09 -8.85
C ARG A 179 1.60 3.96 -7.84
N ILE A 180 2.73 3.45 -7.34
CA ILE A 180 2.76 2.32 -6.42
C ILE A 180 2.26 2.70 -5.03
N ASP A 181 1.32 1.90 -4.58
CA ASP A 181 0.99 1.72 -3.17
C ASP A 181 1.06 0.22 -2.89
N HIS A 182 2.15 -0.24 -2.26
CA HIS A 182 2.39 -1.67 -2.04
C HIS A 182 1.35 -2.32 -1.12
N TYR A 183 0.52 -1.57 -0.37
CA TYR A 183 -0.60 -2.18 0.37
C TYR A 183 -1.69 -2.66 -0.59
N LEU A 184 -1.88 -2.00 -1.73
CA LEU A 184 -2.86 -2.42 -2.75
C LEU A 184 -2.44 -3.71 -3.45
N GLY A 185 -1.14 -3.99 -3.53
CA GLY A 185 -0.61 -5.25 -4.05
C GLY A 185 -0.88 -6.46 -3.17
N LYS A 186 -1.31 -6.27 -1.90
CA LYS A 186 -1.53 -7.38 -0.97
C LYS A 186 -2.78 -8.17 -1.33
N GLU A 187 -2.65 -9.49 -1.32
CA GLU A 187 -3.72 -10.43 -1.67
C GLU A 187 -4.98 -10.22 -0.80
N THR A 188 -4.80 -9.93 0.49
CA THR A 188 -5.90 -9.66 1.43
C THR A 188 -6.68 -8.38 1.12
N VAL A 189 -6.02 -7.35 0.57
CA VAL A 189 -6.70 -6.12 0.14
C VAL A 189 -7.49 -6.38 -1.14
N GLN A 190 -6.95 -7.15 -2.07
CA GLN A 190 -7.67 -7.57 -3.28
C GLN A 190 -8.90 -8.43 -2.93
N ASN A 191 -8.78 -9.31 -1.94
CA ASN A 191 -9.87 -10.14 -1.48
C ASN A 191 -11.02 -9.36 -0.84
N LEU A 192 -10.85 -8.09 -0.43
CA LEU A 192 -11.97 -7.25 0.01
C LEU A 192 -13.04 -7.13 -1.08
N VAL A 193 -12.62 -7.03 -2.35
CA VAL A 193 -13.54 -6.93 -3.49
C VAL A 193 -14.32 -8.23 -3.66
N VAL A 194 -13.62 -9.36 -3.67
CA VAL A 194 -14.23 -10.69 -3.82
C VAL A 194 -15.16 -10.97 -2.64
N PHE A 195 -14.69 -10.71 -1.42
CA PHE A 195 -15.46 -10.90 -0.20
C PHE A 195 -16.77 -10.10 -0.24
N ARG A 196 -16.71 -8.81 -0.56
CA ARG A 196 -17.91 -7.96 -0.59
C ARG A 196 -18.85 -8.34 -1.72
N PHE A 197 -18.36 -8.40 -2.95
CA PHE A 197 -19.25 -8.43 -4.11
C PHE A 197 -19.58 -9.84 -4.63
N ALA A 198 -18.85 -10.88 -4.20
CA ALA A 198 -19.21 -12.28 -4.50
C ALA A 198 -20.13 -12.90 -3.43
N ASN A 199 -20.21 -12.32 -2.24
CA ASN A 199 -20.99 -12.87 -1.12
C ASN A 199 -22.21 -12.01 -0.81
N SER A 200 -23.36 -12.38 -1.37
CA SER A 200 -24.62 -11.65 -1.19
C SER A 200 -25.06 -11.47 0.27
N LEU A 201 -24.63 -12.37 1.18
CA LEU A 201 -24.88 -12.25 2.61
C LEU A 201 -24.20 -11.00 3.18
N PHE A 202 -22.91 -10.81 2.90
CA PHE A 202 -22.12 -9.71 3.45
C PHE A 202 -22.50 -8.37 2.82
N GLU A 203 -22.71 -8.31 1.50
CA GLU A 203 -23.08 -7.04 0.84
C GLU A 203 -24.41 -6.46 1.36
N ARG A 204 -25.37 -7.30 1.76
CA ARG A 204 -26.64 -6.86 2.36
C ARG A 204 -26.48 -6.14 3.69
N VAL A 205 -25.45 -6.50 4.46
CA VAL A 205 -25.15 -5.89 5.77
C VAL A 205 -23.98 -4.91 5.69
N TRP A 206 -23.51 -4.58 4.48
CA TRP A 206 -22.35 -3.69 4.28
C TRP A 206 -22.73 -2.22 4.16
N ASN A 207 -23.44 -1.70 5.16
CA ASN A 207 -23.97 -0.34 5.16
C ASN A 207 -24.28 0.16 6.58
N ARG A 208 -24.60 1.44 6.71
CA ARG A 208 -24.95 2.15 7.95
C ARG A 208 -26.07 1.55 8.78
N ASP A 209 -26.98 0.76 8.19
CA ASP A 209 -28.10 0.16 8.93
C ASP A 209 -27.64 -1.06 9.74
N ALA A 210 -26.56 -1.72 9.34
CA ALA A 210 -26.01 -2.89 10.00
C ALA A 210 -24.64 -2.64 10.65
N ILE A 211 -23.82 -1.75 10.11
CA ILE A 211 -22.49 -1.41 10.64
C ILE A 211 -22.60 -0.24 11.61
N ASP A 212 -22.03 -0.40 12.81
CA ASP A 212 -21.91 0.67 13.79
C ASP A 212 -20.68 1.54 13.54
N HIS A 213 -19.51 0.91 13.38
CA HIS A 213 -18.25 1.59 13.10
C HIS A 213 -17.23 0.63 12.48
N VAL A 214 -16.14 1.21 11.96
CA VAL A 214 -15.02 0.49 11.37
C VAL A 214 -13.72 0.96 12.00
N GLN A 215 -12.81 0.03 12.25
CA GLN A 215 -11.46 0.30 12.74
C GLN A 215 -10.44 -0.22 11.74
N LEU A 216 -9.46 0.59 11.33
CA LEU A 216 -8.30 0.16 10.56
C LEU A 216 -7.05 0.48 11.39
N THR A 217 -6.34 -0.57 11.82
CA THR A 217 -5.11 -0.47 12.60
C THR A 217 -3.92 -0.92 11.77
N VAL A 218 -2.87 -0.09 11.71
CA VAL A 218 -1.54 -0.44 11.17
C VAL A 218 -0.49 -0.27 12.27
N ALA A 219 -0.14 -1.34 12.96
CA ALA A 219 0.82 -1.34 14.04
C ALA A 219 2.16 -1.94 13.63
N GLU A 220 3.25 -1.26 14.00
CA GLU A 220 4.63 -1.69 13.76
C GLU A 220 5.40 -1.78 15.09
N THR A 221 6.15 -2.86 15.28
CA THR A 221 6.99 -3.06 16.49
C THR A 221 8.32 -2.33 16.42
N TYR A 222 8.82 -2.08 15.21
CA TYR A 222 10.08 -1.37 14.99
C TYR A 222 9.91 0.14 15.09
N GLY A 223 11.02 0.83 15.36
CA GLY A 223 11.13 2.29 15.36
C GLY A 223 11.38 2.85 13.96
N VAL A 224 11.98 4.05 13.88
CA VAL A 224 12.36 4.64 12.59
C VAL A 224 13.65 4.06 11.99
N GLU A 225 14.46 3.37 12.82
CA GLU A 225 15.70 2.69 12.44
C GLU A 225 16.58 3.57 11.52
N GLY A 226 17.22 2.99 10.49
CA GLY A 226 18.09 3.71 9.54
C GLY A 226 17.38 4.75 8.65
N ARG A 227 16.09 5.03 8.87
CA ARG A 227 15.28 5.96 8.08
C ARG A 227 14.83 7.20 8.87
N ALA A 228 15.46 7.47 10.01
CA ALA A 228 15.13 8.60 10.88
C ALA A 228 15.03 9.94 10.14
N ALA A 229 16.01 10.30 9.31
CA ALA A 229 16.01 11.56 8.56
C ALA A 229 14.86 11.69 7.55
N TYR A 230 14.47 10.59 6.90
CA TYR A 230 13.27 10.57 6.04
C TYR A 230 12.01 10.71 6.88
N TYR A 231 11.93 9.97 7.98
CA TYR A 231 10.73 9.93 8.81
C TYR A 231 10.47 11.26 9.50
N GLU A 232 11.52 11.98 9.89
CA GLU A 232 11.45 13.32 10.48
C GLU A 232 10.75 14.33 9.56
N ALA A 233 10.91 14.20 8.24
CA ALA A 233 10.19 15.04 7.28
C ALA A 233 8.77 14.55 6.97
N ALA A 234 8.50 13.26 7.14
CA ALA A 234 7.24 12.63 6.75
C ALA A 234 6.20 12.64 7.89
N GLY A 235 6.55 12.07 9.04
CA GLY A 235 5.62 11.72 10.10
C GLY A 235 4.68 10.56 9.74
N ALA A 236 3.98 10.03 10.75
CA ALA A 236 3.03 8.93 10.59
C ALA A 236 1.88 9.29 9.64
N THR A 237 1.48 10.57 9.59
CA THR A 237 0.39 11.06 8.75
C THR A 237 0.71 10.93 7.27
N ARG A 238 1.89 11.38 6.83
CA ARG A 238 2.30 11.29 5.42
C ARG A 238 2.75 9.87 5.05
N ASP A 239 3.37 9.15 5.98
CA ASP A 239 3.94 7.84 5.66
C ASP A 239 2.86 6.79 5.39
N LEU A 240 1.78 6.79 6.17
CA LEU A 240 0.73 5.74 6.16
C LEU A 240 -0.71 6.27 6.02
N LEU A 241 -1.09 7.33 6.76
CA LEU A 241 -2.48 7.78 6.79
C LEU A 241 -2.94 8.33 5.44
N GLN A 242 -2.15 9.21 4.82
CA GLN A 242 -2.46 9.87 3.55
C GLN A 242 -2.62 8.90 2.37
N ASN A 243 -1.84 7.82 2.36
CA ASN A 243 -1.77 6.86 1.24
C ASN A 243 -2.48 5.55 1.61
N HIS A 244 -1.74 4.57 2.13
CA HIS A 244 -2.11 3.20 2.41
C HIS A 244 -3.45 3.07 3.11
N MET A 245 -3.67 3.85 4.18
CA MET A 245 -4.91 3.73 4.96
C MET A 245 -6.13 4.25 4.20
N LEU A 246 -6.02 5.39 3.50
CA LEU A 246 -7.10 5.90 2.65
C LEU A 246 -7.34 5.00 1.43
N GLN A 247 -6.29 4.39 0.88
CA GLN A 247 -6.42 3.44 -0.22
C GLN A 247 -7.14 2.15 0.23
N VAL A 248 -6.75 1.55 1.35
CA VAL A 248 -7.45 0.39 1.93
C VAL A 248 -8.90 0.75 2.29
N LEU A 249 -9.13 1.92 2.88
CA LEU A 249 -10.47 2.43 3.17
C LEU A 249 -11.32 2.51 1.89
N SER A 250 -10.75 2.97 0.77
CA SER A 250 -11.48 3.07 -0.49
C SER A 250 -11.96 1.71 -1.00
N PHE A 251 -11.13 0.65 -0.94
CA PHE A 251 -11.54 -0.71 -1.31
C PHE A 251 -12.62 -1.27 -0.38
N LEU A 252 -12.49 -0.99 0.91
CA LEU A 252 -13.44 -1.42 1.93
C LEU A 252 -14.83 -0.78 1.75
N THR A 253 -14.89 0.44 1.24
CA THR A 253 -16.10 1.29 1.31
C THR A 253 -16.70 1.72 -0.01
N MET A 254 -16.00 1.56 -1.14
CA MET A 254 -16.52 1.91 -2.47
C MET A 254 -17.78 1.13 -2.84
N GLU A 255 -18.58 1.65 -3.77
CA GLU A 255 -19.70 0.92 -4.37
C GLU A 255 -19.19 -0.19 -5.32
N PRO A 256 -20.02 -1.20 -5.66
CA PRO A 256 -19.65 -2.20 -6.65
C PRO A 256 -19.33 -1.53 -7.99
N PRO A 257 -18.16 -1.80 -8.59
CA PRO A 257 -17.84 -1.28 -9.91
C PRO A 257 -18.76 -1.90 -10.97
N ARG A 258 -18.99 -1.16 -12.06
CA ARG A 258 -19.84 -1.63 -13.17
C ARG A 258 -19.30 -2.85 -13.92
N SER A 259 -18.00 -3.13 -13.78
CA SER A 259 -17.27 -4.21 -14.45
C SER A 259 -15.97 -4.51 -13.72
N LEU A 260 -15.23 -5.54 -14.18
CA LEU A 260 -13.88 -5.83 -13.70
C LEU A 260 -12.78 -5.01 -14.41
N GLU A 261 -13.16 -4.01 -15.21
CA GLU A 261 -12.20 -3.13 -15.90
C GLU A 261 -11.51 -2.20 -14.91
N ALA A 262 -10.20 -1.98 -15.06
CA ALA A 262 -9.41 -1.14 -14.15
C ALA A 262 -10.00 0.26 -13.93
N GLU A 263 -10.50 0.91 -14.99
CA GLU A 263 -11.14 2.24 -14.85
C GLU A 263 -12.43 2.20 -14.03
N ALA A 264 -13.22 1.12 -14.11
CA ALA A 264 -14.43 1.00 -13.31
C ALA A 264 -14.10 0.93 -11.80
N PHE A 265 -13.01 0.27 -11.43
CA PHE A 265 -12.50 0.27 -10.06
C PHE A 265 -11.97 1.65 -9.65
N ARG A 266 -11.13 2.27 -10.48
CA ARG A 266 -10.54 3.59 -10.19
C ARG A 266 -11.62 4.66 -10.01
N ASP A 267 -12.66 4.63 -10.84
CA ASP A 267 -13.78 5.57 -10.74
C ASP A 267 -14.55 5.44 -9.44
N GLU A 268 -14.86 4.21 -8.99
CA GLU A 268 -15.56 4.00 -7.72
C GLU A 268 -14.70 4.35 -6.50
N LYS A 269 -13.38 4.10 -6.56
CA LYS A 269 -12.43 4.55 -5.52
C LYS A 269 -12.41 6.07 -5.42
N VAL A 270 -12.25 6.78 -6.54
CA VAL A 270 -12.19 8.25 -6.54
C VAL A 270 -13.52 8.87 -6.15
N LYS A 271 -14.64 8.32 -6.63
CA LYS A 271 -15.99 8.73 -6.24
C LYS A 271 -16.17 8.62 -4.73
N LEU A 272 -15.71 7.51 -4.13
CA LEU A 272 -15.69 7.35 -2.69
C LEU A 272 -14.81 8.40 -1.99
N LEU A 273 -13.55 8.57 -2.40
CA LEU A 273 -12.63 9.53 -1.77
C LEU A 273 -13.15 10.97 -1.82
N LYS A 274 -13.88 11.35 -2.87
CA LYS A 274 -14.55 12.66 -2.99
C LYS A 274 -15.65 12.88 -1.95
N THR A 275 -16.19 11.81 -1.36
CA THR A 275 -17.19 11.85 -0.28
C THR A 275 -16.58 11.72 1.12
N VAL A 276 -15.29 11.40 1.24
CA VAL A 276 -14.60 11.39 2.54
C VAL A 276 -14.43 12.84 3.00
N ARG A 277 -14.82 13.17 4.24
CA ARG A 277 -14.62 14.52 4.78
C ARG A 277 -13.12 14.81 4.97
N PRO A 278 -12.65 16.04 4.70
CA PRO A 278 -11.36 16.48 5.24
C PRO A 278 -11.33 16.26 6.76
N ILE A 279 -10.22 15.72 7.26
CA ILE A 279 -10.10 15.32 8.66
C ILE A 279 -10.07 16.58 9.53
N ASP A 280 -11.01 16.68 10.45
CA ASP A 280 -11.01 17.74 11.45
C ASP A 280 -9.82 17.53 12.40
N PRO A 281 -8.93 18.52 12.59
CA PRO A 281 -7.84 18.42 13.58
C PRO A 281 -8.27 18.00 14.99
N ALA A 282 -9.51 18.30 15.40
CA ALA A 282 -10.06 17.87 16.68
C ALA A 282 -10.34 16.36 16.75
N ASP A 283 -10.52 15.72 15.59
CA ASP A 283 -10.73 14.28 15.42
C ASP A 283 -9.40 13.55 15.14
N VAL A 284 -8.25 14.16 15.48
CA VAL A 284 -6.91 13.59 15.34
C VAL A 284 -6.18 13.58 16.68
N GLN A 285 -5.51 12.46 16.95
CA GLN A 285 -4.57 12.30 18.05
C GLN A 285 -3.19 11.97 17.48
N ARG A 286 -2.19 12.76 17.85
CA ARG A 286 -0.78 12.59 17.44
C ARG A 286 0.04 12.09 18.62
N GLY A 287 0.94 11.15 18.37
CA GLY A 287 1.83 10.62 19.39
C GLY A 287 3.29 10.56 18.93
N GLN A 288 4.22 10.62 19.89
CA GLN A 288 5.64 10.38 19.66
C GLN A 288 6.19 9.43 20.74
N TYR A 289 6.77 8.30 20.34
CA TYR A 289 7.33 7.34 21.29
C TYR A 289 8.52 7.95 22.04
N ALA A 290 8.65 7.61 23.33
CA ALA A 290 9.78 8.03 24.15
C ALA A 290 11.11 7.52 23.56
N GLY A 291 12.08 8.42 23.37
CA GLY A 291 13.38 8.14 22.75
C GLY A 291 13.48 8.48 21.26
N TYR A 292 12.40 8.89 20.58
CA TYR A 292 12.48 9.28 19.16
C TYR A 292 13.45 10.45 18.91
N ARG A 293 13.46 11.45 19.79
CA ARG A 293 14.36 12.62 19.71
C ARG A 293 15.84 12.28 19.94
N ASP A 294 16.14 11.08 20.44
CA ASP A 294 17.51 10.59 20.64
C ASP A 294 18.03 9.83 19.41
N GLU A 295 17.18 9.57 18.40
CA GLU A 295 17.56 8.87 17.17
C GLU A 295 18.48 9.74 16.30
N PRO A 296 19.54 9.16 15.69
CA PRO A 296 20.44 9.92 14.84
C PRO A 296 19.72 10.58 13.65
N GLY A 297 19.82 11.91 13.55
CA GLY A 297 19.20 12.69 12.47
C GLY A 297 17.80 13.23 12.78
N VAL A 298 17.30 13.05 14.01
CA VAL A 298 16.07 13.68 14.52
C VAL A 298 16.41 14.97 15.26
N ALA A 299 15.58 16.01 15.14
CA ALA A 299 15.77 17.25 15.88
C ALA A 299 15.45 17.07 17.38
N PRO A 300 16.24 17.63 18.31
CA PRO A 300 15.98 17.54 19.75
C PRO A 300 14.63 18.14 20.18
N ASP A 301 14.10 19.08 19.40
CA ASP A 301 12.81 19.74 19.58
C ASP A 301 11.74 19.25 18.57
N SER A 302 11.97 18.10 17.92
CA SER A 302 11.08 17.53 16.91
C SER A 302 9.63 17.41 17.41
N ASP A 303 8.71 17.97 16.64
CA ASP A 303 7.26 17.80 16.80
C ASP A 303 6.70 16.71 15.87
N THR A 304 7.55 15.89 15.24
CA THR A 304 7.11 14.87 14.27
C THR A 304 6.38 13.71 14.97
N GLU A 305 5.19 13.36 14.50
CA GLU A 305 4.45 12.24 15.06
C GLU A 305 4.98 10.88 14.55
N THR A 306 5.17 9.94 15.48
CA THR A 306 5.44 8.53 15.19
C THR A 306 4.21 7.63 15.40
N PHE A 307 3.10 8.24 15.81
CA PHE A 307 1.77 7.66 15.93
C PHE A 307 0.71 8.67 15.49
N VAL A 308 -0.33 8.20 14.79
CA VAL A 308 -1.53 8.98 14.47
C VAL A 308 -2.77 8.11 14.65
N ALA A 309 -3.82 8.67 15.26
CA ALA A 309 -5.19 8.14 15.20
C ALA A 309 -6.13 9.22 14.71
N ALA A 310 -6.99 8.90 13.76
CA ALA A 310 -7.93 9.82 13.13
C ALA A 310 -9.32 9.20 13.05
N LYS A 311 -10.35 10.02 13.28
CA LYS A 311 -11.75 9.67 13.03
C LYS A 311 -12.20 10.31 11.72
N VAL A 312 -12.73 9.49 10.83
CA VAL A 312 -13.08 9.86 9.46
C VAL A 312 -14.55 9.54 9.20
N PHE A 313 -15.20 10.39 8.40
CA PHE A 313 -16.58 10.19 7.95
C PHE A 313 -16.65 10.20 6.42
N ILE A 314 -17.63 9.47 5.89
CA ILE A 314 -17.89 9.34 4.45
C ILE A 314 -19.34 9.78 4.18
N ASP A 315 -19.49 10.87 3.43
CA ASP A 315 -20.77 11.51 3.16
C ASP A 315 -21.45 10.92 1.92
N ASN A 316 -22.03 9.73 2.10
CA ASN A 316 -22.90 9.12 1.12
C ASN A 316 -23.99 8.26 1.78
N TRP A 317 -24.97 7.80 0.98
CA TRP A 317 -26.10 7.03 1.51
C TRP A 317 -25.71 5.75 2.24
N ARG A 318 -24.60 5.10 1.84
CA ARG A 318 -24.16 3.85 2.45
C ARG A 318 -23.53 4.07 3.82
N TRP A 319 -22.82 5.17 4.02
CA TRP A 319 -21.94 5.39 5.17
C TRP A 319 -22.31 6.60 6.05
N GLU A 320 -23.40 7.30 5.74
CA GLU A 320 -23.87 8.44 6.54
C GLU A 320 -23.95 8.11 8.04
N GLY A 321 -23.18 8.85 8.83
CA GLY A 321 -23.12 8.73 10.29
C GLY A 321 -22.25 7.58 10.84
N VAL A 322 -21.65 6.75 9.99
CA VAL A 322 -20.73 5.68 10.40
C VAL A 322 -19.31 6.26 10.56
N PRO A 323 -18.72 6.20 11.76
CA PRO A 323 -17.34 6.64 11.95
C PRO A 323 -16.34 5.55 11.57
N PHE A 324 -15.26 5.97 10.92
CA PHE A 324 -14.11 5.16 10.57
C PHE A 324 -12.92 5.60 11.41
N TYR A 325 -12.39 4.70 12.22
CA TYR A 325 -11.25 4.97 13.09
C TYR A 325 -9.99 4.40 12.47
N LEU A 326 -9.11 5.28 12.03
CA LEU A 326 -7.84 4.93 11.40
C LEU A 326 -6.74 5.17 12.43
N ARG A 327 -5.93 4.17 12.78
CA ARG A 327 -4.71 4.41 13.55
C ARG A 327 -3.48 3.71 13.00
N HIS A 328 -2.34 4.38 13.14
CA HIS A 328 -1.03 3.84 12.81
C HIS A 328 0.00 4.31 13.83
N GLY A 329 0.98 3.46 14.15
CA GLY A 329 2.15 3.91 14.88
C GLY A 329 3.31 2.92 14.88
N LYS A 330 4.48 3.46 15.25
CA LYS A 330 5.74 2.72 15.47
C LYS A 330 5.93 2.38 16.94
N ARG A 331 6.81 1.42 17.23
CA ARG A 331 7.06 0.93 18.60
C ARG A 331 5.77 0.54 19.34
N LEU A 332 4.83 -0.08 18.63
CA LEU A 332 3.62 -0.66 19.22
C LEU A 332 3.87 -2.12 19.64
N PRO A 333 3.03 -2.73 20.49
CA PRO A 333 3.35 -4.00 21.16
C PRO A 333 3.46 -5.19 20.21
N GLN A 334 2.81 -5.11 19.04
CA GLN A 334 2.83 -6.17 18.04
C GLN A 334 2.65 -5.61 16.63
N ARG A 335 3.15 -6.35 15.64
CA ARG A 335 2.98 -6.01 14.23
C ARG A 335 1.61 -6.51 13.79
N ALA A 336 0.77 -5.60 13.29
CA ALA A 336 -0.56 -5.95 12.79
C ALA A 336 -1.04 -4.94 11.75
N THR A 337 -1.71 -5.42 10.71
CA THR A 337 -2.54 -4.63 9.82
C THR A 337 -3.90 -5.30 9.79
N GLU A 338 -4.88 -4.66 10.41
CA GLU A 338 -6.19 -5.28 10.67
C GLU A 338 -7.32 -4.28 10.45
N ILE A 339 -8.38 -4.75 9.80
CA ILE A 339 -9.65 -4.04 9.69
C ILE A 339 -10.66 -4.78 10.56
N VAL A 340 -11.34 -4.05 11.44
CA VAL A 340 -12.47 -4.58 12.22
C VAL A 340 -13.73 -3.82 11.85
N VAL A 341 -14.69 -4.55 11.30
CA VAL A 341 -16.03 -4.04 10.99
C VAL A 341 -16.96 -4.50 12.10
N VAL A 342 -17.47 -3.55 12.88
CA VAL A 342 -18.33 -3.84 14.04
C VAL A 342 -19.78 -3.60 13.65
N PHE A 343 -20.62 -4.63 13.84
CA PHE A 343 -22.04 -4.56 13.54
C PHE A 343 -22.82 -3.95 14.72
N ARG A 344 -23.98 -3.38 14.42
CA ARG A 344 -24.90 -2.85 15.43
C ARG A 344 -25.49 -3.98 16.26
N ASP A 345 -25.80 -3.68 17.51
CA ASP A 345 -26.43 -4.63 18.41
C ASP A 345 -27.80 -5.10 17.88
N ALA A 346 -28.05 -6.39 18.03
CA ALA A 346 -29.38 -6.93 17.85
C ALA A 346 -30.33 -6.37 18.92
N PRO A 347 -31.63 -6.19 18.62
CA PRO A 347 -32.62 -5.81 19.62
C PRO A 347 -32.60 -6.77 20.82
N ASP A 348 -32.41 -6.21 22.02
CA ASP A 348 -32.11 -6.96 23.24
C ASP A 348 -33.33 -7.54 23.96
N TYR A 349 -34.56 -7.23 23.54
CA TYR A 349 -35.78 -7.47 24.31
C TYR A 349 -36.02 -8.94 24.71
N LEU A 350 -35.53 -9.91 23.92
CA LEU A 350 -35.61 -11.34 24.26
C LEU A 350 -34.60 -11.77 25.33
N PHE A 351 -33.49 -11.05 25.45
CA PHE A 351 -32.32 -11.44 26.23
C PHE A 351 -31.90 -10.38 27.25
N ARG A 352 -32.74 -9.35 27.47
CA ARG A 352 -32.48 -8.21 28.34
C ARG A 352 -32.12 -8.61 29.78
N ASP A 353 -32.80 -9.62 30.30
CA ASP A 353 -32.58 -10.12 31.68
C ASP A 353 -31.50 -11.22 31.75
N THR A 354 -30.73 -11.42 30.67
CA THR A 354 -29.62 -12.37 30.63
C THR A 354 -28.28 -11.65 30.57
N ALA A 355 -27.18 -12.37 30.78
CA ALA A 355 -25.82 -11.85 30.60
C ALA A 355 -25.48 -11.48 29.13
N MET A 356 -26.46 -11.50 28.22
CA MET A 356 -26.27 -11.06 26.83
C MET A 356 -26.08 -9.56 26.68
N ALA A 357 -26.60 -8.75 27.60
CA ALA A 357 -26.44 -7.29 27.56
C ALA A 357 -24.98 -6.82 27.73
N SER A 358 -24.06 -7.71 28.13
CA SER A 358 -22.63 -7.43 28.30
C SER A 358 -21.75 -8.13 27.25
N LEU A 359 -22.33 -8.70 26.19
CA LEU A 359 -21.57 -9.40 25.16
C LEU A 359 -21.05 -8.43 24.11
N THR A 360 -19.87 -8.73 23.58
CA THR A 360 -19.29 -7.99 22.46
C THR A 360 -20.21 -8.06 21.24
N PRO A 361 -20.44 -6.96 20.51
CA PRO A 361 -21.19 -6.99 19.27
C PRO A 361 -20.58 -7.96 18.25
N ASP A 362 -21.41 -8.41 17.32
CA ASP A 362 -20.92 -9.15 16.15
C ASP A 362 -19.87 -8.29 15.43
N HIS A 363 -18.75 -8.91 15.04
CA HIS A 363 -17.70 -8.20 14.33
C HIS A 363 -16.97 -9.10 13.35
N LEU A 364 -16.57 -8.50 12.22
CA LEU A 364 -15.72 -9.12 11.21
C LEU A 364 -14.32 -8.53 11.32
N THR A 365 -13.36 -9.38 11.63
CA THR A 365 -11.93 -9.05 11.61
C THR A 365 -11.31 -9.52 10.31
N ILE A 366 -10.65 -8.61 9.58
CA ILE A 366 -9.90 -8.89 8.35
C ILE A 366 -8.43 -8.62 8.65
N ARG A 367 -7.63 -9.68 8.73
CA ARG A 367 -6.19 -9.61 8.94
C ARG A 367 -5.49 -9.46 7.60
N VAL A 368 -4.91 -8.29 7.38
CA VAL A 368 -4.15 -7.98 6.15
C VAL A 368 -2.72 -8.51 6.26
N GLN A 369 -2.11 -8.43 7.46
CA GLN A 369 -0.83 -9.04 7.81
C GLN A 369 -0.58 -8.90 9.33
N PRO A 370 0.23 -9.77 9.97
CA PRO A 370 0.53 -11.13 9.53
C PRO A 370 -0.71 -12.05 9.65
N HIS A 371 -0.59 -13.31 9.22
CA HIS A 371 -1.65 -14.31 9.31
C HIS A 371 -2.93 -13.88 8.58
N GLU A 372 -2.74 -13.66 7.28
CA GLU A 372 -3.73 -13.26 6.30
C GLU A 372 -4.99 -14.11 6.44
N GLY A 373 -6.14 -13.46 6.65
CA GLY A 373 -7.39 -14.18 6.86
C GLY A 373 -8.53 -13.32 7.36
N MET A 374 -9.66 -13.96 7.67
CA MET A 374 -10.87 -13.33 8.16
C MET A 374 -11.44 -14.10 9.35
N SER A 375 -12.05 -13.40 10.30
CA SER A 375 -12.73 -14.00 11.46
C SER A 375 -14.06 -13.31 11.69
N LEU A 376 -15.16 -14.06 11.70
CA LEU A 376 -16.47 -13.56 12.08
C LEU A 376 -16.78 -14.00 13.50
N ALA A 377 -16.90 -13.03 14.41
CA ALA A 377 -17.32 -13.25 15.78
C ALA A 377 -18.82 -12.98 15.93
N PHE A 378 -19.53 -13.91 16.59
CA PHE A 378 -20.96 -13.82 16.84
C PHE A 378 -21.37 -14.58 18.11
N GLN A 379 -22.62 -14.40 18.55
CA GLN A 379 -23.12 -14.99 19.79
C GLN A 379 -23.68 -16.41 19.59
N ALA A 380 -23.26 -17.36 20.43
CA ALA A 380 -23.79 -18.73 20.45
C ALA A 380 -24.16 -19.20 21.86
N LYS A 381 -25.17 -20.08 21.96
CA LYS A 381 -25.59 -20.67 23.23
C LYS A 381 -24.52 -21.64 23.75
N VAL A 382 -24.09 -21.44 24.99
CA VAL A 382 -23.23 -22.39 25.71
C VAL A 382 -24.00 -23.71 25.94
N PRO A 383 -23.42 -24.88 25.62
CA PRO A 383 -24.03 -26.17 25.93
C PRO A 383 -24.32 -26.31 27.44
N GLY A 384 -25.57 -26.61 27.80
CA GLY A 384 -25.99 -26.76 29.19
C GLY A 384 -27.44 -26.36 29.46
N ALA A 385 -27.82 -26.42 30.75
CA ALA A 385 -29.10 -25.92 31.25
C ALA A 385 -29.08 -24.38 31.35
N GLY A 386 -30.17 -23.73 30.94
CA GLY A 386 -30.28 -22.27 30.90
C GLY A 386 -29.95 -21.64 29.53
N ILE A 387 -30.10 -20.32 29.46
CA ILE A 387 -29.79 -19.49 28.28
C ILE A 387 -28.61 -18.61 28.66
N ARG A 388 -27.41 -19.10 28.39
CA ARG A 388 -26.16 -18.34 28.47
C ARG A 388 -25.55 -18.33 27.09
N ALA A 389 -25.25 -17.15 26.57
CA ALA A 389 -24.50 -17.00 25.33
C ALA A 389 -23.03 -16.69 25.61
N GLN A 390 -22.20 -16.99 24.61
CA GLN A 390 -20.80 -16.59 24.56
C GLN A 390 -20.45 -16.21 23.12
N THR A 391 -19.49 -15.30 22.96
CA THR A 391 -18.91 -15.00 21.66
C THR A 391 -18.14 -16.22 21.15
N VAL A 392 -18.44 -16.68 19.95
CA VAL A 392 -17.71 -17.70 19.19
C VAL A 392 -17.19 -17.12 17.88
N LYS A 393 -16.21 -17.77 17.27
CA LYS A 393 -15.56 -17.30 16.03
C LYS A 393 -15.66 -18.36 14.92
N MET A 394 -15.88 -17.89 13.70
CA MET A 394 -15.63 -18.65 12.47
C MET A 394 -14.41 -18.06 11.78
N ASP A 395 -13.36 -18.86 11.64
CA ASP A 395 -12.05 -18.42 11.13
C ASP A 395 -11.76 -18.98 9.74
N PHE A 396 -11.24 -18.10 8.89
CA PHE A 396 -10.63 -18.40 7.61
C PHE A 396 -9.19 -17.90 7.62
N ASP A 397 -8.27 -18.75 7.18
CA ASP A 397 -6.82 -18.51 7.14
C ASP A 397 -6.30 -18.92 5.75
N TYR A 398 -5.50 -18.05 5.13
CA TYR A 398 -5.02 -18.26 3.76
C TYR A 398 -4.05 -19.44 3.65
N GLU A 399 -3.10 -19.56 4.58
CA GLU A 399 -2.09 -20.61 4.56
C GLU A 399 -2.77 -21.98 4.72
N ALA A 400 -3.70 -22.10 5.67
CA ALA A 400 -4.45 -23.33 5.89
C ALA A 400 -5.38 -23.70 4.71
N ALA A 401 -5.95 -22.71 4.03
CA ALA A 401 -6.91 -22.95 2.94
C ALA A 401 -6.26 -23.22 1.58
N PHE A 402 -5.15 -22.55 1.26
CA PHE A 402 -4.54 -22.57 -0.06
C PHE A 402 -3.11 -23.13 -0.10
N GLY A 403 -2.50 -23.41 1.05
CA GLY A 403 -1.19 -24.07 1.15
C GLY A 403 -0.05 -23.32 0.46
N THR A 404 -0.23 -22.02 0.20
CA THR A 404 0.72 -21.17 -0.51
C THR A 404 0.81 -19.83 0.19
N GLU A 405 2.03 -19.33 0.33
CA GLU A 405 2.26 -17.95 0.75
C GLU A 405 1.90 -17.03 -0.42
N PRO A 406 1.05 -16.00 -0.22
CA PRO A 406 0.71 -15.06 -1.28
C PRO A 406 1.95 -14.45 -1.93
N ALA A 407 1.86 -14.14 -3.23
CA ALA A 407 2.92 -13.42 -3.92
C ALA A 407 3.21 -12.07 -3.22
N GLU A 408 4.47 -11.65 -3.25
CA GLU A 408 4.86 -10.36 -2.67
C GLU A 408 4.22 -9.23 -3.50
N ALA A 409 3.82 -8.13 -2.84
CA ALA A 409 3.11 -7.04 -3.48
C ALA A 409 3.82 -6.48 -4.73
N TYR A 410 5.15 -6.43 -4.73
CA TYR A 410 5.95 -5.94 -5.87
C TYR A 410 5.92 -6.90 -7.06
N GLU A 411 5.88 -8.22 -6.85
CA GLU A 411 5.72 -9.20 -7.94
C GLU A 411 4.45 -8.89 -8.72
N ARG A 412 3.34 -8.72 -8.00
CA ARG A 412 2.04 -8.42 -8.61
C ARG A 412 1.99 -7.04 -9.26
N LEU A 413 2.45 -6.00 -8.57
CA LEU A 413 2.39 -4.63 -9.10
C LEU A 413 3.28 -4.46 -10.34
N ILE A 414 4.48 -5.05 -10.37
CA ILE A 414 5.35 -4.98 -11.55
C ILE A 414 4.68 -5.70 -12.73
N HIS A 415 4.08 -6.87 -12.49
CA HIS A 415 3.32 -7.59 -13.52
C HIS A 415 2.13 -6.79 -14.05
N ASP A 416 1.29 -6.25 -13.17
CA ASP A 416 0.13 -5.44 -13.55
C ASP A 416 0.56 -4.21 -14.40
N ALA A 417 1.68 -3.56 -14.05
CA ALA A 417 2.24 -2.48 -14.85
C ALA A 417 2.76 -2.94 -16.23
N MET A 418 3.33 -4.15 -16.33
CA MET A 418 3.75 -4.75 -17.61
C MET A 418 2.60 -5.14 -18.52
N VAL A 419 1.41 -5.46 -17.98
CA VAL A 419 0.21 -5.72 -18.80
C VAL A 419 -0.65 -4.48 -19.01
N GLY A 420 -0.46 -3.44 -18.20
CA GLY A 420 -1.20 -2.18 -18.29
C GLY A 420 -2.47 -2.15 -17.43
N ASP A 421 -2.58 -3.03 -16.44
CA ASP A 421 -3.70 -3.07 -15.50
C ASP A 421 -3.50 -2.02 -14.39
N HIS A 422 -4.42 -1.05 -14.33
CA HIS A 422 -4.36 0.04 -13.36
C HIS A 422 -5.17 -0.22 -12.09
N THR A 423 -5.78 -1.41 -11.92
CA THR A 423 -6.71 -1.72 -10.82
C THR A 423 -6.11 -1.44 -9.45
N LEU A 424 -4.81 -1.77 -9.27
CA LEU A 424 -4.09 -1.63 -8.00
C LEU A 424 -3.28 -0.33 -7.89
N PHE A 425 -3.44 0.61 -8.82
CA PHE A 425 -2.66 1.84 -8.88
C PHE A 425 -3.51 3.07 -8.57
N THR A 426 -2.87 4.08 -7.99
CA THR A 426 -3.57 5.31 -7.61
C THR A 426 -3.56 6.31 -8.77
N ARG A 427 -4.75 6.81 -9.15
CA ARG A 427 -4.91 7.89 -10.14
C ARG A 427 -4.56 9.25 -9.53
N SER A 428 -4.09 10.18 -10.36
CA SER A 428 -3.77 11.56 -9.94
C SER A 428 -4.88 12.22 -9.11
N ASP A 429 -6.12 12.18 -9.58
CA ASP A 429 -7.29 12.73 -8.87
C ASP A 429 -7.53 12.07 -7.50
N GLY A 430 -7.23 10.77 -7.36
CA GLY A 430 -7.24 10.06 -6.08
C GLY A 430 -6.11 10.49 -5.14
N VAL A 431 -4.89 10.70 -5.66
CA VAL A 431 -3.75 11.20 -4.87
C VAL A 431 -4.01 12.61 -4.35
N GLU A 432 -4.48 13.51 -5.22
CA GLU A 432 -4.83 14.88 -4.85
C GLU A 432 -5.92 14.88 -3.78
N ARG A 433 -6.97 14.07 -3.96
CA ARG A 433 -8.05 13.98 -2.97
C ARG A 433 -7.56 13.43 -1.63
N SER A 434 -6.68 12.43 -1.65
CA SER A 434 -6.03 11.92 -0.44
C SER A 434 -5.25 13.00 0.30
N TRP A 435 -4.54 13.89 -0.41
CA TRP A 435 -3.88 15.05 0.19
C TRP A 435 -4.89 16.04 0.80
N GLU A 436 -5.92 16.43 0.05
CA GLU A 436 -6.97 17.32 0.55
C GLU A 436 -7.64 16.81 1.83
N ILE A 437 -7.79 15.48 1.97
CA ILE A 437 -8.37 14.86 3.16
C ILE A 437 -7.51 15.09 4.39
N VAL A 438 -6.18 14.97 4.28
CA VAL A 438 -5.26 15.06 5.43
C VAL A 438 -4.70 16.46 5.65
N THR A 439 -4.76 17.36 4.65
CA THR A 439 -4.18 18.72 4.73
C THR A 439 -4.56 19.48 6.00
N PRO A 440 -5.84 19.52 6.43
CA PRO A 440 -6.18 20.27 7.65
C PRO A 440 -5.47 19.76 8.90
N ALA A 441 -5.31 18.43 9.03
CA ALA A 441 -4.58 17.81 10.14
C ALA A 441 -3.06 18.09 10.09
N LEU A 442 -2.50 18.34 8.90
CA LEU A 442 -1.09 18.70 8.71
C LEU A 442 -0.83 20.19 8.96
N GLU A 443 -1.75 21.07 8.55
CA GLU A 443 -1.62 22.53 8.72
C GLU A 443 -1.98 23.01 10.12
N HIS A 444 -2.86 22.29 10.81
CA HIS A 444 -3.31 22.58 12.16
C HIS A 444 -3.13 21.35 13.06
N PRO A 445 -1.88 20.89 13.29
CA PRO A 445 -1.64 19.64 13.99
C PRO A 445 -2.15 19.69 15.43
N SER A 446 -2.81 18.62 15.87
CA SER A 446 -3.17 18.43 17.27
C SER A 446 -1.91 18.39 18.16
N PRO A 447 -2.03 18.70 19.47
CA PRO A 447 -0.91 18.58 20.40
C PRO A 447 -0.29 17.18 20.35
N LEU A 448 1.03 17.13 20.26
CA LEU A 448 1.79 15.88 20.27
C LEU A 448 1.84 15.30 21.68
N GLN A 449 1.48 14.03 21.82
CA GLN A 449 1.49 13.33 23.11
C GLN A 449 2.59 12.27 23.18
N PRO A 450 3.39 12.22 24.26
CA PRO A 450 4.36 11.14 24.43
C PRO A 450 3.64 9.81 24.69
N TYR A 451 4.22 8.71 24.23
CA TYR A 451 3.81 7.36 24.64
C TYR A 451 5.04 6.47 24.84
N GLU A 452 4.92 5.48 25.73
CA GLU A 452 6.00 4.54 25.97
C GLU A 452 6.09 3.53 24.81
N PRO A 453 7.30 3.14 24.36
CA PRO A 453 7.47 2.01 23.47
C PRO A 453 6.76 0.75 23.99
N ASP A 454 6.29 -0.09 23.07
CA ASP A 454 5.55 -1.32 23.35
C ASP A 454 4.21 -1.07 24.09
N THR A 455 3.62 0.12 23.91
CA THR A 455 2.23 0.45 24.30
C THR A 455 1.38 0.79 23.07
N TRP A 456 0.06 0.80 23.21
CA TRP A 456 -0.88 1.07 22.09
C TRP A 456 -1.05 2.56 21.73
N GLY A 457 -0.02 3.37 21.96
CA GLY A 457 -0.05 4.82 21.72
C GLY A 457 -0.59 5.63 22.91
N PRO A 458 -0.77 6.96 22.74
CA PRO A 458 -1.22 7.84 23.81
C PRO A 458 -2.60 7.48 24.36
N SER A 459 -2.85 7.74 25.65
CA SER A 459 -4.16 7.44 26.27
C SER A 459 -5.31 8.25 25.69
N ALA A 460 -5.07 9.47 25.19
CA ALA A 460 -6.10 10.29 24.53
C ALA A 460 -6.67 9.65 23.25
N THR A 461 -6.03 8.62 22.72
CA THR A 461 -6.56 7.84 21.58
C THR A 461 -7.79 7.02 21.96
N ASP A 462 -7.99 6.73 23.25
CA ASP A 462 -9.19 6.05 23.75
C ASP A 462 -10.38 7.03 23.80
N ASP A 463 -10.12 8.31 24.12
CA ASP A 463 -11.14 9.37 24.10
C ASP A 463 -11.70 9.61 22.69
N LEU A 464 -10.87 9.43 21.66
CA LEU A 464 -11.26 9.59 20.26
C LEU A 464 -12.35 8.58 19.85
N ILE A 465 -12.27 7.34 20.35
CA ILE A 465 -13.20 6.26 19.98
C ILE A 465 -14.36 6.11 20.97
N ALA A 466 -14.26 6.70 22.17
CA ALA A 466 -15.30 6.66 23.19
C ALA A 466 -16.69 7.08 22.64
N PRO A 467 -17.78 6.42 23.10
CA PRO A 467 -17.85 5.37 24.13
C PRO A 467 -17.48 3.96 23.63
N ARG A 468 -17.00 3.81 22.39
CA ARG A 468 -16.52 2.53 21.85
C ARG A 468 -15.08 2.26 22.32
N HIS A 469 -14.55 1.09 22.01
CA HIS A 469 -13.19 0.68 22.36
C HIS A 469 -12.47 0.12 21.15
N TRP A 470 -11.14 0.23 21.14
CA TRP A 470 -10.30 -0.41 20.13
C TRP A 470 -10.35 -1.93 20.29
N HIS A 471 -10.60 -2.69 19.22
CA HIS A 471 -10.61 -4.15 19.31
C HIS A 471 -9.22 -4.72 19.56
N LEU A 472 -8.21 -4.17 18.88
CA LEU A 472 -6.83 -4.57 19.09
C LEU A 472 -6.24 -3.74 20.24
N GLY A 473 -5.85 -4.38 21.34
CA GLY A 473 -5.21 -3.69 22.46
C GLY A 473 -6.11 -2.82 23.35
N GLY A 474 -7.44 -2.85 23.16
CA GLY A 474 -8.39 -2.13 24.02
C GLY A 474 -8.69 -2.81 25.34
N ASP A 475 -8.39 -4.11 25.48
CA ASP A 475 -8.36 -4.80 26.77
C ASP A 475 -7.08 -4.42 27.53
N ARG A 476 -7.02 -3.16 27.97
CA ARG A 476 -6.01 -2.74 28.95
C ARG A 476 -6.40 -3.36 30.29
N ALA A 477 -5.84 -4.53 30.58
CA ALA A 477 -5.88 -5.16 31.90
C ALA A 477 -5.19 -4.28 32.95
#